data_AF-A0A7T1AP76-F1
#
_entry.id   AF-A0A7T1AP76-F1
#
_cell.length_a   1.000
_cell.length_b   1.000
_cell.length_c   1.000
_cell.angle_alpha   90.00
_cell.angle_beta   90.00
_cell.angle_gamma   90.00
#
_symmetry.space_group_name_H-M   'P 1'
#
loop_
_entity.id
_entity.type
_entity.pdbx_description
1 polymer ?
#
loop_
_entity_poly.entity_id
_entity_poly.type
_entity_poly.pdbx_seq_one_letter_code
_entity_poly.pdbx_strand_id
1 'polypeptide(L)'
;MAKKMYLNIIWHMHQPYYYDLNQDLFTLPWVRTHATKDYLFMAKLADRFPQLHMTFNFTPSLINQINLYSQGKTDLVWNHFQKEAKELSKKEKDFILANFFLAPSKTQTSHFPFYETLKEKAKHNIHNFSTQDWLDLQVLYQLLWFDPITIKENFGLSELIKRGKEYTEKDKAIIKQVTQQIIAEIIPMYKKLKAKGQIEISTSPLYHPIIPLLIDNWVASESLPGTQLPKYRFQYLDDAQAQIHKAKDEVERIWNTEMHGIWPSEGSVSTAAVSCFAQNGFSWTATGEEVLFNTLGLPIVRDQNGLLNQGENLYQPWFFHTDDNNVAIFFRDRHLSDLIGFAYQHLAYHEAVGDMISNLERIIDRLPDSFNPIVSIILDGENAWEYYNNNGFEFLSGLYEALTQHSRIITTTPSEHLTGSNQKPTLNALKPGSWIYGSFNTWIGHEEKNWAWDQLFLVRKLLAEKEKELDGERKQEVYNILYQAEGSDWFWWLGPDNPSVQKEEFRKQFLSLLKKICDLIGEKYPGEG
;
A
#
# COMPACT_ATOMS: atom_id res chain seq x y z
N MET A 1 19.02 18.34 -25.49
CA MET A 1 18.94 17.13 -24.66
C MET A 1 19.41 17.52 -23.29
N ALA A 2 18.64 17.23 -22.25
CA ALA A 2 19.07 17.50 -20.88
C ALA A 2 20.38 16.75 -20.58
N LYS A 3 21.27 17.34 -19.79
CA LYS A 3 22.56 16.68 -19.46
C LYS A 3 22.37 15.50 -18.52
N LYS A 4 21.43 15.64 -17.59
CA LYS A 4 21.09 14.66 -16.55
C LYS A 4 19.60 14.72 -16.22
N MET A 5 19.10 13.71 -15.53
CA MET A 5 17.81 13.71 -14.86
C MET A 5 17.93 13.25 -13.41
N TYR A 6 16.97 13.66 -12.62
CA TYR A 6 16.69 13.11 -11.31
C TYR A 6 15.62 12.03 -11.41
N LEU A 7 15.75 10.98 -10.60
CA LEU A 7 14.77 9.91 -10.49
C LEU A 7 14.30 9.81 -9.03
N ASN A 8 13.03 10.10 -8.81
CA ASN A 8 12.36 9.97 -7.53
C ASN A 8 11.59 8.65 -7.51
N ILE A 9 12.05 7.68 -6.72
CA ILE A 9 11.36 6.41 -6.53
C ILE A 9 10.64 6.45 -5.19
N ILE A 10 9.32 6.22 -5.19
CA ILE A 10 8.50 6.15 -3.99
C ILE A 10 7.82 4.77 -3.94
N TRP A 11 8.14 4.00 -2.91
CA TRP A 11 7.49 2.73 -2.61
C TRP A 11 6.42 2.94 -1.53
N HIS A 12 5.16 2.67 -1.86
CA HIS A 12 4.03 2.80 -0.94
C HIS A 12 3.74 1.49 -0.22
N MET A 13 3.84 1.48 1.11
CA MET A 13 3.59 0.30 1.94
C MET A 13 2.27 0.47 2.69
N HIS A 14 1.28 -0.36 2.36
CA HIS A 14 -0.03 -0.31 2.98
C HIS A 14 -0.63 -1.69 3.22
N GLN A 15 -1.44 -1.80 4.25
CA GLN A 15 -2.38 -2.89 4.42
C GLN A 15 -3.65 -2.33 5.06
N PRO A 16 -4.84 -2.83 4.67
CA PRO A 16 -6.07 -2.57 5.41
C PRO A 16 -5.92 -2.91 6.90
N TYR A 17 -6.77 -2.31 7.73
CA TYR A 17 -6.74 -2.57 9.16
C TYR A 17 -7.49 -3.86 9.51
N TYR A 18 -6.76 -4.96 9.72
CA TYR A 18 -7.31 -6.30 9.94
C TYR A 18 -7.45 -6.71 11.41
N TYR A 19 -6.95 -5.89 12.35
CA TYR A 19 -6.96 -6.24 13.76
C TYR A 19 -8.34 -6.04 14.39
N ASP A 20 -8.98 -7.13 14.83
CA ASP A 20 -10.24 -7.07 15.57
C ASP A 20 -9.96 -6.96 17.07
N LEU A 21 -10.21 -5.77 17.62
CA LEU A 21 -10.06 -5.48 19.06
C LEU A 21 -10.93 -6.36 19.96
N ASN A 22 -12.10 -6.82 19.47
CA ASN A 22 -13.00 -7.64 20.29
C ASN A 22 -12.51 -9.09 20.39
N GLN A 23 -11.86 -9.60 19.34
CA GLN A 23 -11.31 -10.95 19.28
C GLN A 23 -9.85 -11.02 19.75
N ASP A 24 -9.20 -9.86 19.90
CA ASP A 24 -7.77 -9.73 20.18
C ASP A 24 -6.90 -10.47 19.14
N LEU A 25 -7.31 -10.38 17.87
CA LEU A 25 -6.80 -11.21 16.78
C LEU A 25 -6.91 -10.52 15.41
N PHE A 26 -5.94 -10.76 14.52
CA PHE A 26 -6.06 -10.39 13.11
C PHE A 26 -6.93 -11.38 12.33
N THR A 27 -7.92 -10.85 11.60
CA THR A 27 -8.83 -11.67 10.77
C THR A 27 -8.16 -12.23 9.52
N LEU A 28 -7.15 -11.51 8.99
CA LEU A 28 -6.42 -11.87 7.78
C LEU A 28 -4.90 -11.82 8.01
N PRO A 29 -4.11 -12.65 7.30
CA PRO A 29 -2.68 -12.81 7.56
C PRO A 29 -1.79 -11.76 6.88
N TRP A 30 -2.37 -10.89 6.05
CA TRP A 30 -1.65 -10.15 5.02
C TRP A 30 -0.54 -9.25 5.57
N VAL A 31 -0.76 -8.59 6.71
CA VAL A 31 0.31 -7.83 7.40
C VAL A 31 1.51 -8.71 7.74
N ARG A 32 1.29 -9.91 8.28
CA ARG A 32 2.39 -10.83 8.65
C ARG A 32 3.06 -11.40 7.41
N THR A 33 2.29 -11.79 6.39
CA THR A 33 2.85 -12.42 5.19
C THR A 33 3.65 -11.43 4.35
N HIS A 34 3.17 -10.20 4.19
CA HIS A 34 3.92 -9.12 3.55
C HIS A 34 5.11 -8.64 4.41
N ALA A 35 5.01 -8.71 5.74
CA ALA A 35 6.17 -8.46 6.60
C ALA A 35 7.32 -9.43 6.35
N THR A 36 7.03 -10.72 6.11
CA THR A 36 8.07 -11.73 5.79
C THR A 36 8.57 -11.69 4.35
N LYS A 37 7.80 -11.06 3.44
CA LYS A 37 8.08 -11.06 2.00
C LYS A 37 8.69 -9.73 1.50
N ASP A 38 8.18 -8.60 1.98
CA ASP A 38 8.32 -7.32 1.28
C ASP A 38 9.05 -6.26 2.10
N TYR A 39 8.56 -5.95 3.30
CA TYR A 39 8.99 -4.73 4.01
C TYR A 39 10.47 -4.78 4.43
N LEU A 40 10.92 -5.86 5.08
CA LEU A 40 12.33 -5.98 5.44
C LEU A 40 13.21 -6.23 4.21
N PHE A 41 12.70 -7.00 3.25
CA PHE A 41 13.38 -7.34 2.01
C PHE A 41 13.82 -6.09 1.24
N MET A 42 12.90 -5.15 1.02
CA MET A 42 13.20 -3.92 0.27
C MET A 42 14.18 -3.01 1.00
N ALA A 43 14.11 -2.93 2.33
CA ALA A 43 15.09 -2.19 3.12
C ALA A 43 16.49 -2.82 3.04
N LYS A 44 16.58 -4.15 3.20
CA LYS A 44 17.85 -4.89 3.07
C LYS A 44 18.43 -4.76 1.67
N LEU A 45 17.58 -4.75 0.65
CA LEU A 45 18.02 -4.56 -0.73
C LEU A 45 18.55 -3.14 -0.96
N ALA A 46 17.86 -2.10 -0.45
CA ALA A 46 18.35 -0.73 -0.51
C ALA A 46 19.71 -0.57 0.19
N ASP A 47 19.94 -1.17 1.37
CA ASP A 47 21.22 -1.09 2.11
C ASP A 47 22.44 -1.57 1.29
N ARG A 48 22.22 -2.44 0.29
CA ARG A 48 23.28 -2.93 -0.61
C ARG A 48 23.73 -1.89 -1.63
N PHE A 49 22.95 -0.83 -1.85
CA PHE A 49 23.22 0.23 -2.83
C PHE A 49 23.22 1.61 -2.16
N PRO A 50 24.22 1.93 -1.32
CA PRO A 50 24.23 3.12 -0.47
C PRO A 50 24.28 4.45 -1.23
N GLN A 51 24.56 4.43 -2.55
CA GLN A 51 24.56 5.61 -3.42
C GLN A 51 23.17 5.97 -3.95
N LEU A 52 22.18 5.08 -3.78
CA LEU A 52 20.82 5.33 -4.24
C LEU A 52 19.99 5.99 -3.17
N HIS A 53 19.23 7.01 -3.58
CA HIS A 53 18.32 7.76 -2.74
C HIS A 53 16.87 7.50 -3.15
N MET A 54 16.02 7.12 -2.20
CA MET A 54 14.62 6.78 -2.49
C MET A 54 13.71 7.05 -1.30
N THR A 55 12.40 7.05 -1.54
CA THR A 55 11.40 7.27 -0.50
C THR A 55 10.63 6.00 -0.22
N PHE A 56 10.45 5.68 1.06
CA PHE A 56 9.51 4.67 1.51
C PHE A 56 8.37 5.35 2.24
N ASN A 57 7.16 5.16 1.73
CA ASN A 57 5.95 5.62 2.37
C ASN A 57 5.37 4.49 3.22
N PHE A 58 5.02 4.79 4.47
CA PHE A 58 4.32 3.86 5.34
C PHE A 58 3.00 4.47 5.80
N THR A 59 1.92 3.73 5.62
CA THR A 59 0.64 4.09 6.25
C THR A 59 0.73 3.88 7.77
N PRO A 60 0.22 4.81 8.60
CA PRO A 60 0.24 4.64 10.05
C PRO A 60 -0.48 3.36 10.50
N SER A 61 -1.60 3.03 9.86
CA SER A 61 -2.34 1.79 10.08
C SER A 61 -1.48 0.52 9.91
N LEU A 62 -0.61 0.47 8.90
CA LEU A 62 0.31 -0.66 8.71
C LEU A 62 1.34 -0.73 9.85
N ILE A 63 1.98 0.39 10.19
CA ILE A 63 3.00 0.42 11.25
C ILE A 63 2.40 -0.05 12.59
N ASN A 64 1.18 0.41 12.91
CA ASN A 64 0.48 0.00 14.11
C ASN A 64 0.23 -1.51 14.14
N GLN A 65 -0.16 -2.10 13.02
CA GLN A 65 -0.35 -3.55 12.92
C GLN A 65 0.97 -4.33 13.04
N ILE A 66 2.07 -3.85 12.45
CA ILE A 66 3.42 -4.44 12.63
C ILE A 66 3.83 -4.42 14.11
N ASN A 67 3.56 -3.32 14.82
CA ASN A 67 3.84 -3.20 16.25
C ASN A 67 2.99 -4.19 17.08
N LEU A 68 1.73 -4.40 16.73
CA LEU A 68 0.87 -5.41 17.38
C LEU A 68 1.45 -6.83 17.22
N TYR A 69 1.91 -7.21 16.03
CA TYR A 69 2.61 -8.49 15.84
C TYR A 69 3.90 -8.58 16.66
N SER A 70 4.68 -7.49 16.73
CA SER A 70 5.89 -7.43 17.57
C SER A 70 5.59 -7.64 19.06
N GLN A 71 4.38 -7.29 19.51
CA GLN A 71 3.88 -7.50 20.87
C GLN A 71 3.29 -8.90 21.10
N GLY A 72 3.33 -9.77 20.10
CA GLY A 72 2.87 -11.16 20.20
C GLY A 72 1.42 -11.40 19.79
N LYS A 73 0.74 -10.41 19.19
CA LYS A 73 -0.56 -10.64 18.54
C LYS A 73 -0.41 -11.59 17.35
N THR A 74 -1.50 -12.27 17.00
CA THR A 74 -1.53 -13.36 16.02
C THR A 74 -2.71 -13.22 15.07
N ASP A 75 -2.72 -13.98 13.99
CA ASP A 75 -3.81 -14.07 13.02
C ASP A 75 -4.42 -15.47 12.96
N LEU A 76 -5.63 -15.56 12.40
CA LEU A 76 -6.35 -16.81 12.22
C LEU A 76 -5.51 -17.86 11.47
N VAL A 77 -4.81 -17.48 10.40
CA VAL A 77 -4.00 -18.42 9.61
C VAL A 77 -2.81 -18.92 10.41
N TRP A 78 -2.15 -18.07 11.17
CA TRP A 78 -1.02 -18.44 12.04
C TRP A 78 -1.45 -19.38 13.17
N ASN A 79 -2.61 -19.15 13.78
CA ASN A 79 -3.15 -20.06 14.79
C ASN A 79 -3.40 -21.46 14.22
N HIS A 80 -3.93 -21.54 13.00
CA HIS A 80 -4.13 -22.82 12.31
C HIS A 80 -2.82 -23.47 11.88
N PHE A 81 -1.79 -22.69 11.55
CA PHE A 81 -0.43 -23.19 11.29
C PHE A 81 0.18 -23.80 12.56
N GLN A 82 0.01 -23.17 13.72
CA GLN A 82 0.61 -23.62 14.98
C GLN A 82 0.01 -24.92 15.52
N LYS A 83 -1.25 -25.21 15.22
CA LYS A 83 -1.91 -26.43 15.71
C LYS A 83 -1.29 -27.69 15.12
N GLU A 84 -1.09 -28.71 15.96
CA GLU A 84 -0.60 -30.01 15.50
C GLU A 84 -1.58 -30.62 14.48
N ALA A 85 -1.06 -31.11 13.36
CA ALA A 85 -1.87 -31.59 12.24
C ALA A 85 -2.79 -32.76 12.65
N LYS A 86 -2.36 -33.58 13.61
CA LYS A 86 -3.15 -34.70 14.14
C LYS A 86 -4.37 -34.26 14.97
N GLU A 87 -4.36 -33.03 15.49
CA GLU A 87 -5.39 -32.48 16.37
C GLU A 87 -6.39 -31.57 15.64
N LEU A 88 -6.22 -31.39 14.32
CA LEU A 88 -7.11 -30.57 13.51
C LEU A 88 -8.52 -31.17 13.46
N SER A 89 -9.48 -30.39 13.96
CA SER A 89 -10.91 -30.65 13.83
C SER A 89 -11.37 -30.47 12.38
N LYS A 90 -12.61 -30.91 12.09
CA LYS A 90 -13.21 -30.72 10.77
C LYS A 90 -13.31 -29.24 10.38
N LYS A 91 -13.76 -28.38 11.30
CA LYS A 91 -13.89 -26.93 11.07
C LYS A 91 -12.54 -26.27 10.74
N GLU A 92 -11.48 -26.66 11.44
CA GLU A 92 -10.13 -26.13 11.21
C GLU A 92 -9.54 -26.61 9.88
N LYS A 93 -9.80 -27.87 9.49
CA LYS A 93 -9.43 -28.37 8.16
C LYS A 93 -10.13 -27.59 7.05
N ASP A 94 -11.43 -27.33 7.22
CA ASP A 94 -12.21 -26.54 6.25
C ASP A 94 -11.68 -25.09 6.17
N PHE A 95 -11.30 -24.49 7.29
CA PHE A 95 -10.63 -23.19 7.30
C PHE A 95 -9.29 -23.20 6.55
N ILE A 96 -8.44 -24.21 6.79
CA ILE A 96 -7.15 -24.36 6.11
C ILE A 96 -7.36 -24.46 4.60
N LEU A 97 -8.30 -25.29 4.13
CA LEU A 97 -8.61 -25.41 2.70
C LEU A 97 -9.10 -24.10 2.09
N ALA A 98 -9.86 -23.31 2.83
CA ALA A 98 -10.37 -22.03 2.35
C ALA A 98 -9.30 -20.93 2.28
N ASN A 99 -8.25 -20.99 3.12
CA ASN A 99 -7.32 -19.87 3.31
C ASN A 99 -5.87 -20.15 2.91
N PHE A 100 -5.38 -21.39 3.05
CA PHE A 100 -3.98 -21.74 2.76
C PHE A 100 -3.73 -21.94 1.26
N PHE A 101 -4.72 -21.64 0.43
CA PHE A 101 -4.60 -21.54 -1.02
C PHE A 101 -4.93 -20.14 -1.56
N LEU A 102 -5.25 -19.19 -0.68
CA LEU A 102 -5.44 -17.78 -1.04
C LEU A 102 -4.07 -17.12 -1.12
N ALA A 103 -3.77 -16.58 -2.31
CA ALA A 103 -2.54 -15.89 -2.67
C ALA A 103 -1.27 -16.74 -2.48
N PRO A 104 -0.92 -17.50 -3.51
CA PRO A 104 0.33 -17.17 -4.20
C PRO A 104 0.16 -17.25 -5.73
N SER A 105 0.82 -16.35 -6.45
CA SER A 105 0.83 -16.39 -7.92
C SER A 105 1.38 -17.74 -8.41
N LYS A 106 1.04 -18.14 -9.64
CA LYS A 106 1.61 -19.36 -10.24
C LYS A 106 3.15 -19.31 -10.31
N THR A 107 3.73 -18.11 -10.48
CA THR A 107 5.19 -17.90 -10.47
C THR A 107 5.78 -18.21 -9.09
N GLN A 108 5.10 -17.80 -8.02
CA GLN A 108 5.57 -18.06 -6.66
C GLN A 108 5.45 -19.55 -6.31
N THR A 109 4.30 -20.17 -6.60
CA THR A 109 4.06 -21.57 -6.24
C THR A 109 4.86 -22.57 -7.07
N SER A 110 5.32 -22.21 -8.28
CA SER A 110 6.11 -23.12 -9.11
C SER A 110 7.42 -23.56 -8.47
N HIS A 111 7.92 -22.82 -7.49
CA HIS A 111 9.11 -23.16 -6.70
C HIS A 111 8.84 -24.23 -5.64
N PHE A 112 7.58 -24.58 -5.40
CA PHE A 112 7.14 -25.56 -4.39
C PHE A 112 6.25 -26.63 -5.04
N PRO A 113 6.82 -27.58 -5.82
CA PRO A 113 6.03 -28.57 -6.58
C PRO A 113 5.06 -29.41 -5.73
N PHE A 114 5.43 -29.69 -4.46
CA PHE A 114 4.56 -30.44 -3.56
C PHE A 114 3.35 -29.62 -3.09
N TYR A 115 3.47 -28.29 -2.96
CA TYR A 115 2.33 -27.43 -2.67
C TYR A 115 1.28 -27.50 -3.78
N GLU A 116 1.68 -27.46 -5.05
CA GLU A 116 0.77 -27.65 -6.19
C GLU A 116 0.15 -29.05 -6.20
N THR A 117 0.90 -30.08 -5.81
CA THR A 117 0.37 -31.44 -5.63
C THR A 117 -0.73 -31.47 -4.56
N LEU A 118 -0.50 -30.82 -3.42
CA LEU A 118 -1.48 -30.72 -2.33
C LEU A 118 -2.71 -29.91 -2.74
N LYS A 119 -2.53 -28.84 -3.51
CA LYS A 119 -3.61 -28.01 -4.06
C LYS A 119 -4.52 -28.83 -5.00
N GLU A 120 -3.95 -29.60 -5.91
CA GLU A 120 -4.72 -30.48 -6.80
C GLU A 120 -5.39 -31.64 -6.05
N LYS A 121 -4.69 -32.22 -5.07
CA LYS A 121 -5.26 -33.25 -4.19
C LYS A 121 -6.43 -32.71 -3.36
N ALA A 122 -6.34 -31.48 -2.86
CA ALA A 122 -7.41 -30.83 -2.11
C ALA A 122 -8.67 -30.58 -2.95
N LYS A 123 -8.51 -30.28 -4.25
CA LYS A 123 -9.64 -30.10 -5.18
C LYS A 123 -10.35 -31.41 -5.52
N HIS A 124 -9.59 -32.48 -5.77
CA HIS A 124 -10.12 -33.68 -6.42
C HIS A 124 -10.22 -34.92 -5.51
N ASN A 125 -9.41 -34.99 -4.45
CA ASN A 125 -9.22 -36.20 -3.65
C ASN A 125 -9.05 -35.90 -2.16
N ILE A 126 -9.82 -34.95 -1.62
CA ILE A 126 -9.68 -34.51 -0.23
C ILE A 126 -9.90 -35.62 0.82
N HIS A 127 -10.65 -36.66 0.48
CA HIS A 127 -10.84 -37.82 1.36
C HIS A 127 -9.54 -38.61 1.63
N ASN A 128 -8.52 -38.43 0.78
CA ASN A 128 -7.22 -39.08 0.89
C ASN A 128 -6.15 -38.16 1.54
N PHE A 129 -6.54 -37.02 2.11
CA PHE A 129 -5.61 -36.12 2.82
C PHE A 129 -5.21 -36.72 4.17
N SER A 130 -3.97 -37.22 4.24
CA SER A 130 -3.36 -37.75 5.44
C SER A 130 -2.99 -36.64 6.43
N THR A 131 -2.70 -37.02 7.68
CA THR A 131 -2.13 -36.09 8.67
C THR A 131 -0.85 -35.43 8.18
N GLN A 132 -0.01 -36.15 7.43
CA GLN A 132 1.21 -35.59 6.86
C GLN A 132 0.92 -34.54 5.78
N ASP A 133 -0.09 -34.76 4.92
CA ASP A 133 -0.48 -33.77 3.91
C ASP A 133 -0.95 -32.45 4.56
N TRP A 134 -1.65 -32.52 5.69
CA TRP A 134 -2.04 -31.33 6.46
C TRP A 134 -0.84 -30.60 7.05
N LEU A 135 0.10 -31.33 7.64
CA LEU A 135 1.33 -30.75 8.20
C LEU A 135 2.19 -30.10 7.11
N ASP A 136 2.33 -30.78 5.97
CA ASP A 136 3.09 -30.26 4.85
C ASP A 136 2.43 -29.01 4.25
N LEU A 137 1.09 -28.99 4.12
CA LEU A 137 0.36 -27.80 3.68
C LEU A 137 0.54 -26.63 4.65
N GLN A 138 0.43 -26.88 5.96
CA GLN A 138 0.63 -25.85 6.98
C GLN A 138 2.01 -25.18 6.84
N VAL A 139 3.07 -25.99 6.68
CA VAL A 139 4.44 -25.51 6.57
C VAL A 139 4.71 -24.84 5.23
N LEU A 140 4.35 -25.50 4.12
CA LEU A 140 4.59 -24.97 2.78
C LEU A 140 3.92 -23.63 2.56
N TYR A 141 2.69 -23.45 3.05
CA TYR A 141 2.01 -22.17 2.93
C TYR A 141 2.82 -21.04 3.56
N GLN A 142 3.42 -21.24 4.75
CA GLN A 142 4.25 -20.19 5.36
C GLN A 142 5.56 -19.97 4.60
N LEU A 143 6.18 -21.03 4.07
CA LEU A 143 7.44 -20.92 3.34
C LEU A 143 7.34 -20.11 2.05
N LEU A 144 6.15 -20.06 1.43
CA LEU A 144 5.90 -19.27 0.22
C LEU A 144 6.13 -17.77 0.42
N TRP A 145 5.98 -17.28 1.65
CA TRP A 145 5.98 -15.85 1.99
C TRP A 145 7.32 -15.30 2.45
N PHE A 146 8.39 -16.10 2.47
CA PHE A 146 9.71 -15.59 2.83
C PHE A 146 10.43 -15.03 1.62
N ASP A 147 11.03 -13.86 1.80
CA ASP A 147 11.88 -13.24 0.79
C ASP A 147 13.20 -14.01 0.57
N PRO A 148 13.80 -13.89 -0.62
CA PRO A 148 14.99 -14.67 -0.96
C PRO A 148 16.27 -14.27 -0.20
N ILE A 149 16.36 -13.03 0.29
CA ILE A 149 17.50 -12.60 1.12
C ILE A 149 17.43 -13.35 2.44
N THR A 150 16.27 -13.35 3.10
CA THR A 150 16.08 -14.05 4.37
C THR A 150 16.25 -15.56 4.23
N ILE A 151 15.72 -16.17 3.16
CA ILE A 151 15.91 -17.59 2.88
C ILE A 151 17.41 -17.92 2.81
N LYS A 152 18.19 -17.14 2.05
CA LYS A 152 19.62 -17.35 1.87
C LYS A 152 20.42 -17.14 3.16
N GLU A 153 20.04 -16.17 3.99
CA GLU A 153 20.72 -15.82 5.24
C GLU A 153 20.40 -16.80 6.38
N ASN A 154 19.28 -17.54 6.30
CA ASN A 154 18.85 -18.46 7.34
C ASN A 154 18.98 -19.94 6.90
N PHE A 155 19.98 -20.62 7.46
CA PHE A 155 20.24 -22.05 7.17
C PHE A 155 19.01 -22.94 7.44
N GLY A 156 18.26 -22.69 8.52
CA GLY A 156 17.07 -23.46 8.87
C GLY A 156 15.98 -23.36 7.80
N LEU A 157 15.64 -22.14 7.38
CA LEU A 157 14.66 -21.94 6.29
C LEU A 157 15.14 -22.53 4.96
N SER A 158 16.41 -22.33 4.61
CA SER A 158 17.01 -22.91 3.41
C SER A 158 16.86 -24.44 3.36
N GLU A 159 17.14 -25.13 4.47
CA GLU A 159 16.99 -26.59 4.54
C GLU A 159 15.52 -27.03 4.46
N LEU A 160 14.59 -26.28 5.06
CA LEU A 160 13.14 -26.56 4.93
C LEU A 160 12.67 -26.45 3.48
N ILE A 161 13.03 -25.37 2.78
CA ILE A 161 12.68 -25.17 1.37
C ILE A 161 13.26 -26.26 0.49
N LYS A 162 14.54 -26.62 0.71
CA LYS A 162 15.22 -27.70 -0.02
C LYS A 162 14.56 -29.06 0.20
N ARG A 163 14.08 -29.35 1.41
CA ARG A 163 13.39 -30.62 1.73
C ARG A 163 12.04 -30.72 1.03
N GLY A 164 11.29 -29.62 0.94
CA GLY A 164 10.10 -29.46 0.10
C GLY A 164 8.84 -30.23 0.55
N LYS A 165 8.95 -31.25 1.40
CA LYS A 165 7.84 -32.05 1.96
C LYS A 165 8.28 -32.83 3.20
N GLU A 166 7.39 -33.66 3.76
CA GLU A 166 7.68 -34.55 4.90
C GLU A 166 8.19 -33.77 6.12
N TYR A 167 7.52 -32.64 6.40
CA TYR A 167 7.82 -31.79 7.54
C TYR A 167 7.39 -32.44 8.85
N THR A 168 8.00 -32.00 9.95
CA THR A 168 7.69 -32.40 11.32
C THR A 168 7.12 -31.21 12.09
N GLU A 169 6.37 -31.46 13.16
CA GLU A 169 5.85 -30.39 14.02
C GLU A 169 6.96 -29.49 14.59
N LYS A 170 8.17 -30.04 14.78
CA LYS A 170 9.34 -29.30 15.27
C LYS A 170 9.83 -28.26 14.27
N ASP A 171 9.62 -28.47 12.97
CA ASP A 171 10.06 -27.53 11.93
C ASP A 171 9.30 -26.19 12.00
N LYS A 172 8.08 -26.19 12.55
CA LYS A 172 7.31 -24.96 12.78
C LYS A 172 8.03 -23.96 13.68
N ALA A 173 8.90 -24.44 14.58
CA ALA A 173 9.68 -23.58 15.47
C ALA A 173 10.67 -22.69 14.70
N ILE A 174 11.26 -23.20 13.61
CA ILE A 174 12.17 -22.44 12.75
C ILE A 174 11.43 -21.28 12.10
N ILE A 175 10.28 -21.57 11.47
CA ILE A 175 9.43 -20.57 10.81
C ILE A 175 9.00 -19.50 11.81
N LYS A 176 8.53 -19.91 13.00
CA LYS A 176 8.13 -18.98 14.06
C LYS A 176 9.26 -18.06 14.48
N GLN A 177 10.45 -18.61 14.73
CA GLN A 177 11.62 -17.84 15.15
C GLN A 177 12.00 -16.81 14.09
N VAL A 178 12.05 -17.20 12.82
CA VAL A 178 12.47 -16.29 11.74
C VAL A 178 11.41 -15.22 11.47
N THR A 179 10.12 -15.57 11.46
CA THR A 179 9.04 -14.57 11.34
C THR A 179 9.12 -13.52 12.45
N GLN A 180 9.36 -13.92 13.70
CA GLN A 180 9.53 -12.98 14.82
C GLN A 180 10.75 -12.07 14.65
N GLN A 181 11.88 -12.63 14.18
CA GLN A 181 13.09 -11.87 13.90
C GLN A 181 12.87 -10.81 12.82
N ILE A 182 12.23 -11.18 11.70
CA ILE A 182 11.93 -10.26 10.61
C ILE A 182 11.08 -9.10 11.12
N ILE A 183 9.94 -9.40 11.76
CA ILE A 183 8.99 -8.37 12.22
C ILE A 183 9.68 -7.38 13.16
N ALA A 184 10.53 -7.87 14.07
CA ALA A 184 11.30 -7.03 14.98
C ALA A 184 12.38 -6.18 14.27
N GLU A 185 12.86 -6.58 13.10
CA GLU A 185 13.94 -5.90 12.36
C GLU A 185 13.43 -4.82 11.39
N ILE A 186 12.17 -4.86 10.94
CA ILE A 186 11.60 -3.93 9.94
C ILE A 186 11.86 -2.46 10.32
N ILE A 187 11.28 -1.99 11.44
CA ILE A 187 11.39 -0.58 11.83
C ILE A 187 12.84 -0.17 12.14
N PRO A 188 13.64 -0.95 12.89
CA PRO A 188 15.06 -0.66 13.09
C PRO A 188 15.86 -0.50 11.79
N MET A 189 15.60 -1.35 10.78
CA MET A 189 16.31 -1.31 9.52
C MET A 189 16.03 -0.02 8.73
N TYR A 190 14.77 0.39 8.65
CA TYR A 190 14.41 1.68 8.03
C TYR A 190 14.99 2.88 8.79
N LYS A 191 14.99 2.85 10.14
CA LYS A 191 15.66 3.88 10.96
C LYS A 191 17.16 3.97 10.64
N LYS A 192 17.84 2.83 10.48
CA LYS A 192 19.26 2.78 10.09
C LYS A 192 19.50 3.42 8.72
N LEU A 193 18.70 3.09 7.70
CA LEU A 193 18.83 3.66 6.36
C LEU A 193 18.58 5.17 6.36
N LYS A 194 17.55 5.61 7.10
CA LYS A 194 17.23 7.02 7.26
C LYS A 194 18.36 7.78 7.94
N ALA A 195 18.94 7.23 9.00
CA ALA A 195 20.07 7.86 9.71
C ALA A 195 21.32 8.02 8.82
N LYS A 196 21.47 7.19 7.79
CA LYS A 196 22.52 7.35 6.76
C LYS A 196 22.22 8.43 5.72
N GLY A 197 21.02 9.02 5.74
CA GLY A 197 20.54 9.94 4.70
C GLY A 197 20.27 9.25 3.36
N GLN A 198 20.17 7.92 3.34
CA GLN A 198 19.96 7.16 2.10
C GLN A 198 18.49 7.15 1.68
N ILE A 199 17.57 7.24 2.64
CA ILE A 199 16.14 7.21 2.37
C ILE A 199 15.41 8.36 3.04
N GLU A 200 14.30 8.74 2.43
CA GLU A 200 13.26 9.54 3.06
C GLU A 200 12.10 8.64 3.49
N ILE A 201 11.50 8.94 4.64
CA ILE A 201 10.25 8.31 5.08
C ILE A 201 9.14 9.34 4.91
N SER A 202 8.04 8.93 4.29
CA SER A 202 6.81 9.71 4.21
C SER A 202 5.63 8.93 4.81
N THR A 203 4.51 9.62 5.04
CA THR A 203 3.30 9.03 5.66
C THR A 203 2.08 9.14 4.74
N SER A 204 0.98 8.55 5.17
CA SER A 204 -0.36 8.72 4.58
C SER A 204 -1.36 9.09 5.69
N PRO A 205 -2.61 9.47 5.33
CA PRO A 205 -3.70 9.59 6.29
C PRO A 205 -3.87 8.32 7.16
N LEU A 206 -4.31 8.51 8.40
CA LEU A 206 -4.21 7.52 9.51
C LEU A 206 -4.66 6.10 9.13
N TYR A 207 -5.89 5.96 8.63
CA TYR A 207 -6.46 4.68 8.20
C TYR A 207 -6.69 4.63 6.69
N HIS A 208 -5.86 5.36 5.95
CA HIS A 208 -5.86 5.38 4.49
C HIS A 208 -7.21 5.78 3.82
N PRO A 209 -7.98 6.79 4.29
CA PRO A 209 -9.16 7.27 3.58
C PRO A 209 -8.84 8.03 2.29
N ILE A 210 -9.78 8.04 1.34
CA ILE A 210 -9.78 8.97 0.20
C ILE A 210 -10.15 10.37 0.70
N ILE A 211 -9.15 11.17 1.10
CA ILE A 211 -9.33 12.49 1.74
C ILE A 211 -10.30 13.41 0.98
N PRO A 212 -10.24 13.56 -0.36
CA PRO A 212 -11.22 14.37 -1.08
C PRO A 212 -12.67 13.96 -0.81
N LEU A 213 -12.94 12.66 -0.65
CA LEU A 213 -14.30 12.14 -0.42
C LEU A 213 -14.76 12.29 1.04
N LEU A 214 -13.85 12.37 2.01
CA LEU A 214 -14.23 12.72 3.39
C LEU A 214 -14.58 14.21 3.50
N ILE A 215 -13.82 15.07 2.83
CA ILE A 215 -14.11 16.51 2.79
C ILE A 215 -15.49 16.74 2.16
N ASP A 216 -15.75 16.13 1.00
CA ASP A 216 -17.05 16.15 0.33
C ASP A 216 -17.14 15.05 -0.74
N ASN A 217 -17.91 14.00 -0.47
CA ASN A 217 -18.00 12.86 -1.40
C ASN A 217 -18.65 13.20 -2.76
N TRP A 218 -19.35 14.33 -2.88
CA TRP A 218 -19.94 14.77 -4.16
C TRP A 218 -18.91 15.39 -5.11
N VAL A 219 -17.69 15.69 -4.64
CA VAL A 219 -16.56 16.11 -5.49
C VAL A 219 -16.23 15.07 -6.57
N ALA A 220 -16.66 13.82 -6.39
CA ALA A 220 -16.50 12.76 -7.39
C ALA A 220 -17.08 13.12 -8.76
N SER A 221 -18.18 13.87 -8.79
CA SER A 221 -18.80 14.35 -10.03
C SER A 221 -17.93 15.32 -10.84
N GLU A 222 -16.99 16.00 -10.19
CA GLU A 222 -16.01 16.88 -10.85
C GLU A 222 -14.85 16.10 -11.45
N SER A 223 -14.50 14.95 -10.86
CA SER A 223 -13.43 14.06 -11.37
C SER A 223 -13.88 13.28 -12.60
N LEU A 224 -15.16 12.90 -12.66
CA LEU A 224 -15.76 12.20 -13.79
C LEU A 224 -17.24 12.62 -13.95
N PRO A 225 -17.55 13.44 -14.97
CA PRO A 225 -18.93 13.86 -15.24
C PRO A 225 -19.87 12.67 -15.47
N GLY A 226 -21.04 12.69 -14.83
CA GLY A 226 -22.04 11.61 -14.93
C GLY A 226 -21.89 10.50 -13.87
N THR A 227 -20.94 10.64 -12.94
CA THR A 227 -20.83 9.76 -11.77
C THR A 227 -22.14 9.74 -10.97
N GLN A 228 -22.68 8.54 -10.71
CA GLN A 228 -23.85 8.37 -9.85
C GLN A 228 -23.44 8.59 -8.39
N LEU A 229 -24.04 9.56 -7.71
CA LEU A 229 -23.65 9.90 -6.34
C LEU A 229 -24.49 9.13 -5.30
N PRO A 230 -23.96 8.91 -4.08
CA PRO A 230 -24.72 8.36 -2.96
C PRO A 230 -25.95 9.20 -2.63
N LYS A 231 -26.95 8.58 -1.98
CA LYS A 231 -28.19 9.27 -1.61
C LYS A 231 -27.92 10.42 -0.65
N TYR A 232 -26.96 10.25 0.25
CA TYR A 232 -26.56 11.25 1.23
C TYR A 232 -25.20 11.85 0.90
N ARG A 233 -25.08 13.17 1.01
CA ARG A 233 -23.80 13.88 0.89
C ARG A 233 -23.02 13.70 2.19
N PHE A 234 -21.87 13.06 2.11
CA PHE A 234 -20.92 12.93 3.22
C PHE A 234 -19.93 14.08 3.15
N GLN A 235 -19.91 14.94 4.17
CA GLN A 235 -19.13 16.18 4.16
C GLN A 235 -18.57 16.47 5.56
N TYR A 236 -17.44 15.85 5.90
CA TYR A 236 -16.82 15.92 7.22
C TYR A 236 -15.33 16.31 7.11
N LEU A 237 -15.09 17.60 6.91
CA LEU A 237 -13.75 18.19 6.88
C LEU A 237 -12.96 17.90 8.19
N ASP A 238 -13.64 17.92 9.33
CA ASP A 238 -13.02 17.66 10.63
C ASP A 238 -12.45 16.23 10.71
N ASP A 239 -13.14 15.24 10.13
CA ASP A 239 -12.67 13.86 10.09
C ASP A 239 -11.42 13.75 9.19
N ALA A 240 -11.43 14.41 8.01
CA ALA A 240 -10.27 14.48 7.12
C ALA A 240 -9.05 15.14 7.80
N GLN A 241 -9.24 16.29 8.45
CA GLN A 241 -8.18 17.00 9.19
C GLN A 241 -7.64 16.15 10.33
N ALA A 242 -8.52 15.50 11.10
CA ALA A 242 -8.12 14.64 12.20
C ALA A 242 -7.28 13.45 11.74
N GLN A 243 -7.65 12.80 10.64
CA GLN A 243 -6.88 11.68 10.08
C GLN A 243 -5.49 12.10 9.56
N ILE A 244 -5.36 13.31 8.99
CA ILE A 244 -4.08 13.86 8.53
C ILE A 244 -3.20 14.25 9.73
N HIS A 245 -3.77 14.98 10.70
CA HIS A 245 -3.05 15.46 11.87
C HIS A 245 -2.57 14.30 12.76
N LYS A 246 -3.46 13.36 13.10
CA LYS A 246 -3.13 12.19 13.92
C LYS A 246 -2.09 11.30 13.25
N ALA A 247 -2.17 11.14 11.92
CA ALA A 247 -1.15 10.41 11.18
C ALA A 247 0.23 11.02 11.38
N LYS A 248 0.35 12.34 11.17
CA LYS A 248 1.62 13.07 11.33
C LYS A 248 2.17 12.89 12.75
N ASP A 249 1.37 13.20 13.77
CA ASP A 249 1.78 13.06 15.17
C ASP A 249 2.26 11.63 15.50
N GLU A 250 1.53 10.63 15.02
CA GLU A 250 1.85 9.23 15.28
C GLU A 250 3.17 8.80 14.61
N VAL A 251 3.35 9.11 13.33
CA VAL A 251 4.54 8.68 12.61
C VAL A 251 5.77 9.47 13.01
N GLU A 252 5.64 10.76 13.37
CA GLU A 252 6.75 11.54 13.90
C GLU A 252 7.26 10.96 15.23
N ARG A 253 6.35 10.49 16.08
CA ARG A 253 6.70 9.77 17.32
C ARG A 253 7.38 8.43 17.04
N ILE A 254 6.87 7.65 16.08
CA ILE A 254 7.43 6.33 15.77
C ILE A 254 8.83 6.43 15.15
N TRP A 255 9.00 7.32 14.18
CA TRP A 255 10.25 7.51 13.45
C TRP A 255 11.23 8.45 14.16
N ASN A 256 10.75 9.22 15.15
CA ASN A 256 11.52 10.25 15.86
C ASN A 256 12.13 11.27 14.88
N THR A 257 11.29 11.81 14.01
CA THR A 257 11.66 12.77 12.96
C THR A 257 10.41 13.53 12.52
N GLU A 258 10.57 14.79 12.15
CA GLU A 258 9.55 15.60 11.46
C GLU A 258 9.20 15.03 10.07
N MET A 259 7.89 14.92 9.78
CA MET A 259 7.43 14.44 8.48
C MET A 259 7.20 15.59 7.50
N HIS A 260 7.94 15.56 6.39
CA HIS A 260 7.78 16.55 5.31
C HIS A 260 6.89 16.07 4.16
N GLY A 261 6.72 14.75 4.02
CA GLY A 261 6.05 14.13 2.89
C GLY A 261 4.77 13.41 3.26
N ILE A 262 3.74 13.58 2.43
CA ILE A 262 2.50 12.79 2.49
C ILE A 262 2.17 12.17 1.12
N TRP A 263 2.06 10.85 1.07
CA TRP A 263 1.36 10.14 0.00
C TRP A 263 -0.12 10.06 0.38
N PRO A 264 -1.01 10.79 -0.29
CA PRO A 264 -2.44 10.66 -0.02
C PRO A 264 -2.88 9.29 -0.52
N SER A 265 -3.84 8.68 0.16
CA SER A 265 -4.35 7.37 -0.19
C SER A 265 -4.68 7.30 -1.67
N GLU A 266 -4.08 6.36 -2.39
CA GLU A 266 -4.33 6.15 -3.82
C GLU A 266 -3.97 7.37 -4.69
N GLY A 267 -3.01 8.18 -4.24
CA GLY A 267 -2.67 9.45 -4.88
C GLY A 267 -3.87 10.42 -4.93
N SER A 268 -4.88 10.27 -4.07
CA SER A 268 -6.13 11.03 -4.17
C SER A 268 -5.98 12.49 -3.71
N VAL A 269 -6.29 13.42 -4.61
CA VAL A 269 -6.14 14.85 -4.36
C VAL A 269 -7.34 15.65 -4.89
N SER A 270 -7.52 16.82 -4.31
CA SER A 270 -8.35 17.94 -4.78
C SER A 270 -7.71 19.23 -4.25
N THR A 271 -8.12 20.40 -4.75
CA THR A 271 -7.66 21.69 -4.19
C THR A 271 -7.83 21.73 -2.66
N ALA A 272 -8.99 21.31 -2.14
CA ALA A 272 -9.24 21.29 -0.70
C ALA A 272 -8.34 20.30 0.06
N ALA A 273 -8.11 19.10 -0.49
CA ALA A 273 -7.24 18.11 0.14
C ALA A 273 -5.78 18.58 0.22
N VAL A 274 -5.24 19.15 -0.87
CA VAL A 274 -3.87 19.68 -0.87
C VAL A 274 -3.74 20.86 0.10
N SER A 275 -4.75 21.72 0.21
CA SER A 275 -4.78 22.75 1.26
C SER A 275 -4.74 22.17 2.66
N CYS A 276 -5.45 21.06 2.93
CA CYS A 276 -5.38 20.37 4.23
C CYS A 276 -3.97 19.85 4.51
N PHE A 277 -3.28 19.29 3.50
CA PHE A 277 -1.89 18.83 3.66
C PHE A 277 -0.94 19.99 3.98
N ALA A 278 -1.09 21.11 3.28
CA ALA A 278 -0.30 22.33 3.52
C ALA A 278 -0.52 22.86 4.95
N GLN A 279 -1.76 22.93 5.41
CA GLN A 279 -2.14 23.40 6.76
C GLN A 279 -1.58 22.49 7.87
N ASN A 280 -1.42 21.19 7.60
CA ASN A 280 -0.78 20.25 8.52
C ASN A 280 0.77 20.27 8.42
N GLY A 281 1.33 21.22 7.66
CA GLY A 281 2.78 21.44 7.57
C GLY A 281 3.52 20.38 6.76
N PHE A 282 2.88 19.74 5.79
CA PHE A 282 3.60 18.94 4.79
C PHE A 282 4.24 19.86 3.75
N SER A 283 5.46 19.56 3.33
CA SER A 283 6.21 20.33 2.33
C SER A 283 6.04 19.76 0.92
N TRP A 284 5.69 18.47 0.82
CA TRP A 284 5.45 17.83 -0.47
C TRP A 284 4.41 16.71 -0.40
N THR A 285 3.79 16.47 -1.56
CA THR A 285 2.88 15.35 -1.82
C THR A 285 3.07 14.82 -3.24
N ALA A 286 2.38 13.73 -3.60
CA ALA A 286 2.42 13.19 -4.94
C ALA A 286 1.07 12.61 -5.39
N THR A 287 0.85 12.55 -6.70
CA THR A 287 -0.38 12.02 -7.33
C THR A 287 -0.11 11.51 -8.76
N GLY A 288 -1.14 11.05 -9.48
CA GLY A 288 -1.06 10.56 -10.86
C GLY A 288 -0.95 11.65 -11.92
N GLU A 289 -0.33 11.33 -13.06
CA GLU A 289 -0.21 12.25 -14.21
C GLU A 289 -1.55 12.73 -14.76
N GLU A 290 -2.60 11.89 -14.72
CA GLU A 290 -3.94 12.24 -15.19
C GLU A 290 -4.50 13.44 -14.43
N VAL A 291 -4.20 13.57 -13.14
CA VAL A 291 -4.60 14.74 -12.33
C VAL A 291 -3.96 16.01 -12.87
N LEU A 292 -2.66 15.97 -13.20
CA LEU A 292 -1.98 17.11 -13.81
C LEU A 292 -2.57 17.44 -15.18
N PHE A 293 -2.75 16.43 -16.03
CA PHE A 293 -3.23 16.63 -17.40
C PHE A 293 -4.63 17.23 -17.41
N ASN A 294 -5.52 16.74 -16.54
CA ASN A 294 -6.86 17.30 -16.35
C ASN A 294 -6.80 18.73 -15.78
N THR A 295 -5.86 19.01 -14.87
CA THR A 295 -5.67 20.34 -14.26
C THR A 295 -5.19 21.36 -15.29
N LEU A 296 -4.23 21.00 -16.15
CA LEU A 296 -3.70 21.89 -17.17
C LEU A 296 -4.65 22.06 -18.36
N GLY A 297 -5.52 21.08 -18.63
CA GLY A 297 -6.43 21.10 -19.78
C GLY A 297 -5.69 21.09 -21.13
N LEU A 298 -4.45 20.59 -21.15
CA LEU A 298 -3.59 20.55 -22.33
C LEU A 298 -3.65 19.15 -22.97
N PRO A 299 -3.50 19.05 -24.31
CA PRO A 299 -3.48 17.76 -25.03
C PRO A 299 -2.13 17.07 -24.85
N ILE A 300 -1.87 16.58 -23.63
CA ILE A 300 -0.66 15.83 -23.27
C ILE A 300 -0.92 14.35 -23.55
N VAL A 301 -0.12 13.77 -24.44
CA VAL A 301 -0.28 12.37 -24.89
C VAL A 301 1.08 11.68 -25.03
N ARG A 302 1.09 10.36 -24.83
CA ARG A 302 2.25 9.50 -25.09
C ARG A 302 2.22 9.01 -26.54
N ASP A 303 3.40 8.93 -27.16
CA ASP A 303 3.56 8.25 -28.45
C ASP A 303 3.66 6.73 -28.29
N GLN A 304 3.86 6.01 -29.40
CA GLN A 304 3.98 4.55 -29.42
C GLN A 304 5.17 4.00 -28.61
N ASN A 305 6.15 4.84 -28.27
CA ASN A 305 7.30 4.48 -27.45
C ASN A 305 7.12 4.92 -25.98
N GLY A 306 5.91 5.35 -25.60
CA GLY A 306 5.60 5.79 -24.24
C GLY A 306 6.08 7.20 -23.90
N LEU A 307 6.61 7.97 -24.85
CA LEU A 307 7.18 9.30 -24.60
C LEU A 307 6.13 10.41 -24.75
N LEU A 308 6.13 11.36 -23.83
CA LEU A 308 5.21 12.50 -23.83
C LEU A 308 5.58 13.56 -24.88
N ASN A 309 4.56 14.14 -25.51
CA ASN A 309 4.71 15.28 -26.42
C ASN A 309 5.10 16.58 -25.70
N GLN A 310 4.72 16.74 -24.43
CA GLN A 310 4.99 17.91 -23.58
C GLN A 310 5.51 17.47 -22.21
N GLY A 311 6.57 16.65 -22.21
CA GLY A 311 7.12 16.01 -21.01
C GLY A 311 7.67 16.99 -19.96
N GLU A 312 8.05 18.20 -20.37
CA GLU A 312 8.47 19.27 -19.47
C GLU A 312 7.40 19.63 -18.43
N ASN A 313 6.11 19.40 -18.72
CA ASN A 313 5.05 19.63 -17.73
C ASN A 313 5.03 18.55 -16.64
N LEU A 314 5.30 17.29 -16.98
CA LEU A 314 5.25 16.17 -16.03
C LEU A 314 6.54 16.05 -15.21
N TYR A 315 7.70 16.22 -15.87
CA TYR A 315 8.99 15.89 -15.28
C TYR A 315 9.60 17.04 -14.45
N GLN A 316 8.77 17.68 -13.65
CA GLN A 316 9.12 18.71 -12.67
C GLN A 316 8.08 18.73 -11.54
N PRO A 317 8.43 19.19 -10.33
CA PRO A 317 7.42 19.39 -9.30
C PRO A 317 6.69 20.72 -9.53
N TRP A 318 5.40 20.73 -9.24
CA TRP A 318 4.57 21.94 -9.25
C TRP A 318 4.32 22.41 -7.83
N PHE A 319 4.34 23.72 -7.59
CA PHE A 319 3.98 24.25 -6.27
C PHE A 319 2.52 24.67 -6.21
N PHE A 320 1.82 24.17 -5.20
CA PHE A 320 0.50 24.65 -4.84
C PHE A 320 0.61 25.65 -3.70
N HIS A 321 0.11 26.86 -3.94
CA HIS A 321 0.12 27.95 -2.96
C HIS A 321 -1.19 27.97 -2.17
N THR A 322 -1.06 27.97 -0.85
CA THR A 322 -2.13 28.36 0.08
C THR A 322 -1.80 29.72 0.69
N ASP A 323 -2.75 30.33 1.39
CA ASP A 323 -2.57 31.66 2.00
C ASP A 323 -1.33 31.72 2.91
N ASP A 324 -1.01 30.63 3.60
CA ASP A 324 0.07 30.57 4.60
C ASP A 324 1.23 29.61 4.27
N ASN A 325 1.03 28.65 3.36
CA ASN A 325 1.98 27.54 3.11
C ASN A 325 2.08 27.15 1.62
N ASN A 326 3.21 26.52 1.25
CA ASN A 326 3.44 25.99 -0.09
C ASN A 326 3.71 24.48 -0.04
N VAL A 327 3.07 23.72 -0.92
CA VAL A 327 3.30 22.27 -1.06
C VAL A 327 3.81 21.98 -2.47
N ALA A 328 4.92 21.26 -2.57
CA ALA A 328 5.37 20.70 -3.84
C ALA A 328 4.59 19.44 -4.19
N ILE A 329 4.11 19.34 -5.43
CA ILE A 329 3.39 18.18 -5.94
C ILE A 329 4.23 17.52 -7.01
N PHE A 330 4.59 16.26 -6.76
CA PHE A 330 5.24 15.38 -7.73
C PHE A 330 4.18 14.54 -8.45
N PHE A 331 4.31 14.40 -9.77
CA PHE A 331 3.37 13.62 -10.56
C PHE A 331 4.04 12.33 -11.04
N ARG A 332 3.39 11.20 -10.74
CA ARG A 332 3.80 9.85 -11.14
C ARG A 332 3.83 9.75 -12.67
N ASP A 333 4.95 9.28 -13.22
CA ASP A 333 4.94 8.74 -14.58
C ASP A 333 4.23 7.38 -14.54
N ARG A 334 2.97 7.35 -15.00
CA ARG A 334 2.15 6.15 -14.97
C ARG A 334 2.76 5.05 -15.84
N HIS A 335 3.28 5.39 -17.01
CA HIS A 335 3.80 4.39 -17.94
C HIS A 335 4.98 3.61 -17.34
N LEU A 336 6.00 4.32 -16.83
CA LEU A 336 7.17 3.67 -16.23
C LEU A 336 6.81 2.88 -14.97
N SER A 337 5.92 3.43 -14.15
CA SER A 337 5.46 2.75 -12.94
C SER A 337 4.66 1.48 -13.27
N ASP A 338 3.78 1.52 -14.28
CA ASP A 338 2.97 0.38 -14.74
C ASP A 338 3.84 -0.69 -15.44
N LEU A 339 4.96 -0.31 -16.08
CA LEU A 339 5.91 -1.29 -16.62
C LEU A 339 6.45 -2.19 -15.50
N ILE A 340 6.83 -1.61 -14.36
CA ILE A 340 7.25 -2.37 -13.18
C ILE A 340 6.09 -3.16 -12.59
N GLY A 341 4.92 -2.52 -12.42
CA GLY A 341 3.77 -3.16 -11.78
C GLY A 341 3.20 -4.35 -12.55
N PHE A 342 3.21 -4.30 -13.90
CA PHE A 342 2.37 -5.19 -14.71
C PHE A 342 3.04 -5.79 -15.95
N ALA A 343 4.09 -5.18 -16.50
CA ALA A 343 4.66 -5.64 -17.78
C ALA A 343 5.93 -6.48 -17.59
N TYR A 344 6.88 -5.98 -16.79
CA TYR A 344 8.21 -6.57 -16.65
C TYR A 344 8.23 -7.92 -15.94
N GLN A 345 7.16 -8.27 -15.21
CA GLN A 345 6.92 -9.62 -14.69
C GLN A 345 6.91 -10.71 -15.79
N HIS A 346 6.73 -10.32 -17.06
CA HIS A 346 6.72 -11.24 -18.20
C HIS A 346 8.04 -11.28 -19.00
N LEU A 347 9.05 -10.50 -18.60
CA LEU A 347 10.34 -10.41 -19.29
C LEU A 347 11.46 -11.09 -18.49
N ALA A 348 12.57 -11.40 -19.15
CA ALA A 348 13.79 -11.71 -18.41
C ALA A 348 14.29 -10.43 -17.71
N TYR A 349 14.82 -10.57 -16.49
CA TYR A 349 15.15 -9.40 -15.66
C TYR A 349 16.12 -8.42 -16.33
N HIS A 350 17.10 -8.90 -17.12
CA HIS A 350 18.07 -8.06 -17.81
C HIS A 350 17.44 -7.27 -18.97
N GLU A 351 16.42 -7.84 -19.64
CA GLU A 351 15.64 -7.15 -20.68
C GLU A 351 14.78 -6.05 -20.03
N ALA A 352 14.12 -6.35 -18.92
CA ALA A 352 13.31 -5.39 -18.17
C ALA A 352 14.15 -4.21 -17.64
N VAL A 353 15.33 -4.49 -17.06
CA VAL A 353 16.26 -3.44 -16.60
C VAL A 353 16.76 -2.61 -17.79
N GLY A 354 17.18 -3.25 -18.88
CA GLY A 354 17.64 -2.56 -20.08
C GLY A 354 16.57 -1.65 -20.69
N ASP A 355 15.32 -2.11 -20.75
CA ASP A 355 14.21 -1.31 -21.23
C ASP A 355 13.90 -0.12 -20.30
N MET A 356 13.92 -0.31 -18.98
CA MET A 356 13.70 0.79 -18.01
C MET A 356 14.74 1.89 -18.17
N ILE A 357 16.03 1.53 -18.23
CA ILE A 357 17.12 2.50 -18.44
C ILE A 357 16.97 3.18 -19.80
N SER A 358 16.68 2.43 -20.86
CA SER A 358 16.48 3.00 -22.20
C SER A 358 15.30 3.98 -22.24
N ASN A 359 14.20 3.71 -21.53
CA ASN A 359 13.08 4.63 -21.42
C ASN A 359 13.48 5.95 -20.75
N LEU A 360 14.22 5.88 -19.64
CA LEU A 360 14.73 7.05 -18.94
C LEU A 360 15.67 7.86 -19.84
N GLU A 361 16.61 7.21 -20.54
CA GLU A 361 17.51 7.88 -21.49
C GLU A 361 16.73 8.60 -22.61
N ARG A 362 15.72 7.94 -23.20
CA ARG A 362 14.86 8.55 -24.22
C ARG A 362 14.13 9.79 -23.70
N ILE A 363 13.70 9.79 -22.43
CA ILE A 363 13.10 10.97 -21.79
C ILE A 363 14.13 12.11 -21.71
N ILE A 364 15.36 11.83 -21.26
CA ILE A 364 16.42 12.84 -21.17
C ILE A 364 16.71 13.47 -22.54
N ASP A 365 16.79 12.63 -23.57
CA ASP A 365 17.15 13.05 -24.93
C ASP A 365 16.07 13.91 -25.59
N ARG A 366 14.81 13.75 -25.19
CA ARG A 366 13.68 14.56 -25.71
C ARG A 366 13.58 15.93 -25.05
N LEU A 367 14.18 16.13 -23.88
CA LEU A 367 14.05 17.35 -23.10
C LEU A 367 15.14 18.40 -23.45
N PRO A 368 14.85 19.70 -23.28
CA PRO A 368 15.83 20.77 -23.53
C PRO A 368 17.07 20.68 -22.62
N ASP A 369 18.23 21.14 -23.09
CA ASP A 369 19.49 21.14 -22.31
C ASP A 369 19.40 21.99 -21.03
N SER A 370 18.59 23.05 -21.05
CA SER A 370 18.34 23.94 -19.91
C SER A 370 17.39 23.33 -18.86
N PHE A 371 16.74 22.21 -19.17
CA PHE A 371 15.77 21.59 -18.27
C PHE A 371 16.49 20.62 -17.32
N ASN A 372 16.08 20.64 -16.05
CA ASN A 372 16.63 19.76 -15.02
C ASN A 372 15.53 18.78 -14.55
N PRO A 373 15.21 17.76 -15.36
CA PRO A 373 14.03 16.94 -15.15
C PRO A 373 14.11 16.10 -13.87
N ILE A 374 12.95 15.87 -13.27
CA ILE A 374 12.74 14.84 -12.26
C ILE A 374 11.58 13.93 -12.71
N VAL A 375 11.87 12.64 -12.84
CA VAL A 375 10.85 11.63 -13.11
C VAL A 375 10.47 10.98 -11.78
N SER A 376 9.17 10.82 -11.53
CA SER A 376 8.68 10.12 -10.34
C SER A 376 8.11 8.75 -10.72
N ILE A 377 8.72 7.69 -10.20
CA ILE A 377 8.18 6.32 -10.26
C ILE A 377 7.56 6.03 -8.90
N ILE A 378 6.25 5.80 -8.88
CA ILE A 378 5.48 5.62 -7.64
C ILE A 378 4.58 4.40 -7.79
N LEU A 379 4.66 3.46 -6.86
CA LEU A 379 3.87 2.24 -6.86
C LEU A 379 3.86 1.59 -5.48
N ASP A 380 2.92 0.67 -5.29
CA ASP A 380 2.87 -0.18 -4.11
C ASP A 380 4.16 -1.00 -3.99
N GLY A 381 4.63 -1.14 -2.77
CA GLY A 381 5.88 -1.82 -2.46
C GLY A 381 5.73 -3.33 -2.28
N GLU A 382 4.53 -3.88 -2.23
CA GLU A 382 4.30 -5.29 -1.90
C GLU A 382 3.61 -6.12 -2.99
N ASN A 383 2.91 -5.46 -3.92
CA ASN A 383 1.93 -6.11 -4.79
C ASN A 383 2.55 -6.80 -6.02
N ALA A 384 3.54 -6.16 -6.66
CA ALA A 384 4.07 -6.67 -7.93
C ALA A 384 4.88 -7.96 -7.76
N TRP A 385 5.57 -8.12 -6.64
CA TRP A 385 6.68 -9.07 -6.50
C TRP A 385 6.27 -10.55 -6.50
N GLU A 386 5.02 -10.85 -6.15
CA GLU A 386 4.51 -12.23 -6.19
C GLU A 386 4.50 -12.81 -7.60
N TYR A 387 4.39 -11.96 -8.61
CA TYR A 387 4.34 -12.38 -10.01
C TYR A 387 5.71 -12.43 -10.67
N TYR A 388 6.71 -11.79 -10.06
CA TYR A 388 8.10 -11.91 -10.48
C TYR A 388 8.69 -13.22 -9.98
N ASN A 389 9.66 -13.73 -10.74
CA ASN A 389 10.50 -14.78 -10.22
C ASN A 389 11.24 -14.30 -8.96
N ASN A 390 11.39 -15.19 -7.97
CA ASN A 390 12.20 -14.94 -6.78
C ASN A 390 11.90 -13.60 -6.07
N ASN A 391 10.60 -13.26 -5.93
CA ASN A 391 10.13 -12.01 -5.32
C ASN A 391 10.74 -10.73 -5.93
N GLY A 392 11.02 -10.73 -7.23
CA GLY A 392 11.58 -9.57 -7.94
C GLY A 392 13.05 -9.27 -7.62
N PHE A 393 13.75 -10.16 -6.92
CA PHE A 393 15.12 -9.91 -6.45
C PHE A 393 16.10 -9.57 -7.58
N GLU A 394 16.10 -10.34 -8.68
CA GLU A 394 17.02 -10.10 -9.80
C GLU A 394 16.71 -8.79 -10.53
N PHE A 395 15.42 -8.46 -10.71
CA PHE A 395 15.00 -7.22 -11.34
C PHE A 395 15.38 -6.01 -10.50
N LEU A 396 15.01 -5.98 -9.22
CA LEU A 396 15.30 -4.83 -8.33
C LEU A 396 16.81 -4.66 -8.11
N SER A 397 17.55 -5.76 -7.91
CA SER A 397 19.01 -5.69 -7.79
C SER A 397 19.65 -5.16 -9.07
N GLY A 398 19.22 -5.65 -10.23
CA GLY A 398 19.74 -5.20 -11.52
C GLY A 398 19.40 -3.74 -11.83
N LEU A 399 18.17 -3.31 -11.51
CA LEU A 399 17.76 -1.91 -11.66
C LEU A 399 18.60 -1.00 -10.76
N TYR A 400 18.79 -1.37 -9.49
CA TYR A 400 19.58 -0.58 -8.55
C TYR A 400 21.07 -0.53 -8.94
N GLU A 401 21.63 -1.63 -9.42
CA GLU A 401 22.99 -1.66 -9.94
C GLU A 401 23.14 -0.74 -11.17
N ALA A 402 22.22 -0.85 -12.14
CA ALA A 402 22.23 -0.03 -13.34
C ALA A 402 22.11 1.47 -13.01
N LEU A 403 21.19 1.84 -12.10
CA LEU A 403 21.03 3.23 -11.64
C LEU A 403 22.28 3.75 -10.91
N THR A 404 22.92 2.91 -10.09
CA THR A 404 24.15 3.29 -9.36
C THR A 404 25.31 3.58 -10.32
N GLN A 405 25.38 2.86 -11.44
CA GLN A 405 26.45 2.99 -12.43
C GLN A 405 26.14 4.08 -13.48
N HIS A 406 24.92 4.62 -13.51
CA HIS A 406 24.49 5.53 -14.56
C HIS A 406 24.98 6.96 -14.35
N SER A 407 25.62 7.55 -15.37
CA SER A 407 26.23 8.89 -15.26
C SER A 407 25.23 10.05 -15.43
N ARG A 408 24.09 9.81 -16.09
CA ARG A 408 23.08 10.85 -16.40
C ARG A 408 21.80 10.73 -15.57
N ILE A 409 21.61 9.66 -14.80
CA ILE A 409 20.39 9.40 -14.03
C ILE A 409 20.80 9.37 -12.56
N ILE A 410 20.27 10.31 -11.77
CA ILE A 410 20.65 10.48 -10.37
C ILE A 410 19.40 10.24 -9.53
N THR A 411 19.42 9.24 -8.66
CA THR A 411 18.31 9.04 -7.74
C THR A 411 18.29 10.12 -6.65
N THR A 412 17.11 10.51 -6.19
CA THR A 412 16.94 11.55 -5.17
C THR A 412 15.63 11.35 -4.42
N THR A 413 15.56 11.85 -3.20
CA THR A 413 14.26 11.97 -2.50
C THR A 413 13.57 13.30 -2.86
N PRO A 414 12.25 13.43 -2.65
CA PRO A 414 11.54 14.68 -2.81
C PRO A 414 12.20 15.82 -2.03
N SER A 415 12.46 15.64 -0.73
CA SER A 415 13.03 16.70 0.11
C SER A 415 14.40 17.14 -0.37
N GLU A 416 15.29 16.20 -0.74
CA GLU A 416 16.60 16.53 -1.31
C GLU A 416 16.49 17.36 -2.58
N HIS A 417 15.62 16.95 -3.51
CA HIS A 417 15.41 17.67 -4.76
C HIS A 417 14.87 19.10 -4.53
N LEU A 418 14.07 19.31 -3.48
CA LEU A 418 13.53 20.63 -3.14
C LEU A 418 14.58 21.60 -2.58
N THR A 419 15.68 21.13 -1.98
CA THR A 419 16.70 22.01 -1.35
C THR A 419 17.46 22.92 -2.33
N GLY A 420 17.49 22.57 -3.63
CA GLY A 420 18.37 23.22 -4.62
C GLY A 420 17.67 24.02 -5.71
N SER A 421 16.35 24.26 -5.63
CA SER A 421 15.59 24.82 -6.76
C SER A 421 14.69 26.00 -6.36
N ASN A 422 14.97 27.17 -6.96
CA ASN A 422 14.36 28.46 -6.60
C ASN A 422 13.31 28.99 -7.61
N GLN A 423 13.08 28.31 -8.73
CA GLN A 423 12.09 28.73 -9.74
C GLN A 423 11.33 27.52 -10.24
N LYS A 424 10.03 27.48 -9.97
CA LYS A 424 9.16 26.36 -10.34
C LYS A 424 7.75 26.84 -10.65
N PRO A 425 7.03 26.13 -11.51
CA PRO A 425 5.69 26.53 -11.90
C PRO A 425 4.70 26.32 -10.75
N THR A 426 3.65 27.12 -10.76
CA THR A 426 2.66 27.20 -9.67
C THR A 426 1.29 26.74 -10.15
N LEU A 427 0.57 26.01 -9.32
CA LEU A 427 -0.85 25.66 -9.48
C LEU A 427 -1.67 26.39 -8.42
N ASN A 428 -2.75 27.05 -8.85
CA ASN A 428 -3.71 27.69 -7.92
C ASN A 428 -4.95 26.82 -7.67
N ALA A 429 -5.13 25.77 -8.47
CA ALA A 429 -6.22 24.81 -8.36
C ALA A 429 -5.75 23.46 -8.90
N LEU A 430 -6.35 22.39 -8.39
CA LEU A 430 -6.18 21.03 -8.91
C LEU A 430 -7.53 20.44 -9.26
N LYS A 431 -7.59 19.72 -10.37
CA LYS A 431 -8.72 18.84 -10.65
C LYS A 431 -8.74 17.70 -9.62
N PRO A 432 -9.92 17.36 -9.07
CA PRO A 432 -10.03 16.24 -8.17
C PRO A 432 -9.79 14.93 -8.93
N GLY A 433 -9.01 14.02 -8.33
CA GLY A 433 -8.74 12.72 -8.93
C GLY A 433 -7.75 11.90 -8.11
N SER A 434 -7.54 10.66 -8.54
CA SER A 434 -6.58 9.71 -7.95
C SER A 434 -5.53 9.30 -8.98
N TRP A 435 -4.54 8.50 -8.56
CA TRP A 435 -3.59 7.88 -9.48
C TRP A 435 -4.21 6.82 -10.40
N ILE A 436 -5.47 6.44 -10.16
CA ILE A 436 -6.23 5.51 -10.98
C ILE A 436 -7.15 6.32 -11.89
N TYR A 437 -6.71 6.43 -13.15
CA TYR A 437 -7.43 7.11 -14.24
C TYR A 437 -7.81 8.57 -13.96
N GLY A 438 -7.18 9.23 -12.98
CA GLY A 438 -7.51 10.62 -12.62
C GLY A 438 -8.92 10.78 -12.04
N SER A 439 -9.52 9.72 -11.47
CA SER A 439 -10.90 9.77 -10.96
C SER A 439 -11.08 9.05 -9.62
N PHE A 440 -12.28 9.15 -9.02
CA PHE A 440 -12.63 8.43 -7.80
C PHE A 440 -13.55 7.22 -8.00
N ASN A 441 -13.80 6.80 -9.24
CA ASN A 441 -14.77 5.75 -9.57
C ASN A 441 -14.52 4.41 -8.86
N THR A 442 -13.26 4.14 -8.47
CA THR A 442 -12.87 2.99 -7.69
C THR A 442 -13.52 2.94 -6.30
N TRP A 443 -13.85 4.08 -5.69
CA TRP A 443 -14.38 4.15 -4.31
C TRP A 443 -15.80 4.76 -4.20
N ILE A 444 -16.35 5.31 -5.28
CA ILE A 444 -17.68 5.93 -5.33
C ILE A 444 -18.22 5.88 -6.76
N GLY A 445 -19.53 5.83 -6.97
CA GLY A 445 -20.12 5.79 -8.31
C GLY A 445 -20.89 4.52 -8.64
N HIS A 446 -20.50 3.39 -8.05
CA HIS A 446 -21.22 2.12 -8.18
C HIS A 446 -22.26 1.95 -7.06
N GLU A 447 -23.37 1.27 -7.32
CA GLU A 447 -24.48 1.08 -6.36
C GLU A 447 -23.99 0.55 -5.00
N GLU A 448 -23.18 -0.52 -5.00
CA GLU A 448 -22.61 -1.08 -3.76
C GLU A 448 -21.68 -0.11 -3.00
N LYS A 449 -20.89 0.69 -3.72
CA LYS A 449 -19.97 1.68 -3.13
C LYS A 449 -20.77 2.84 -2.54
N ASN A 450 -21.79 3.29 -3.25
CA ASN A 450 -22.70 4.34 -2.82
C ASN A 450 -23.52 3.90 -1.60
N TRP A 451 -23.97 2.64 -1.57
CA TRP A 451 -24.60 2.04 -0.39
C TRP A 451 -23.68 2.12 0.83
N ALA A 452 -22.40 1.77 0.70
CA ALA A 452 -21.44 1.86 1.81
C ALA A 452 -21.25 3.30 2.32
N TRP A 453 -21.14 4.28 1.41
CA TRP A 453 -21.13 5.70 1.78
C TRP A 453 -22.40 6.12 2.52
N ASP A 454 -23.57 5.67 2.06
CA ASP A 454 -24.84 5.93 2.72
C ASP A 454 -24.89 5.28 4.13
N GLN A 455 -24.36 4.07 4.30
CA GLN A 455 -24.26 3.42 5.62
C GLN A 455 -23.35 4.22 6.57
N LEU A 456 -22.17 4.63 6.10
CA LEU A 456 -21.22 5.43 6.87
C LEU A 456 -21.84 6.78 7.27
N PHE A 457 -22.54 7.44 6.35
CA PHE A 457 -23.26 8.69 6.62
C PHE A 457 -24.28 8.53 7.75
N LEU A 458 -25.12 7.49 7.70
CA LEU A 458 -26.16 7.27 8.70
C LEU A 458 -25.57 7.10 10.11
N VAL A 459 -24.47 6.35 10.24
CA VAL A 459 -23.78 6.15 11.51
C VAL A 459 -23.09 7.42 11.98
N ARG A 460 -22.39 8.13 11.09
CA ARG A 460 -21.69 9.38 11.43
C ARG A 460 -22.66 10.47 11.89
N LYS A 461 -23.85 10.53 11.29
CA LYS A 461 -24.94 11.43 11.70
C LYS A 461 -25.43 11.12 13.11
N LEU A 462 -25.70 9.85 13.43
CA LEU A 462 -26.10 9.44 14.79
C LEU A 462 -25.01 9.77 15.81
N LEU A 463 -23.74 9.54 15.46
CA LEU A 463 -22.61 9.89 16.31
C LEU A 463 -22.61 11.40 16.62
N ALA A 464 -22.83 12.27 15.63
CA ALA A 464 -22.90 13.72 15.85
C ALA A 464 -24.05 14.12 16.81
N GLU A 465 -25.20 13.43 16.76
CA GLU A 465 -26.32 13.68 17.67
C GLU A 465 -26.01 13.27 19.12
N LYS A 466 -25.20 12.21 19.30
CA LYS A 466 -24.87 11.61 20.60
C LYS A 466 -23.53 12.04 21.17
N GLU A 467 -22.72 12.77 20.41
CA GLU A 467 -21.33 13.08 20.76
C GLU A 467 -21.19 13.75 22.14
N LYS A 468 -22.15 14.61 22.52
CA LYS A 468 -22.16 15.31 23.81
C LYS A 468 -22.39 14.40 25.02
N GLU A 469 -22.93 13.20 24.79
CA GLU A 469 -23.22 12.19 25.82
C GLU A 469 -22.00 11.27 26.05
N LEU A 470 -20.97 11.34 25.21
CA LEU A 470 -19.77 10.53 25.31
C LEU A 470 -18.74 11.16 26.25
N ASP A 471 -18.16 10.35 27.14
CA ASP A 471 -17.00 10.73 27.95
C ASP A 471 -15.68 10.63 27.16
N GLY A 472 -14.57 11.05 27.77
CA GLY A 472 -13.28 11.20 27.07
C GLY A 472 -12.73 9.92 26.45
N GLU A 473 -12.71 8.81 27.18
CA GLU A 473 -12.14 7.54 26.70
C GLU A 473 -13.06 6.91 25.65
N ARG A 474 -14.37 6.86 25.92
CA ARG A 474 -15.36 6.31 25.00
C ARG A 474 -15.43 7.11 23.71
N LYS A 475 -15.34 8.44 23.78
CA LYS A 475 -15.28 9.31 22.60
C LYS A 475 -14.04 9.01 21.75
N GLN A 476 -12.87 8.85 22.37
CA GLN A 476 -11.65 8.50 21.64
C GLN A 476 -11.76 7.15 20.94
N GLU A 477 -12.30 6.13 21.62
CA GLU A 477 -12.53 4.80 21.03
C GLU A 477 -13.48 4.88 19.82
N VAL A 478 -14.61 5.57 19.97
CA VAL A 478 -15.61 5.71 18.90
C VAL A 478 -15.03 6.41 17.67
N TYR A 479 -14.32 7.53 17.85
CA TYR A 479 -13.71 8.23 16.73
C TYR A 479 -12.59 7.41 16.08
N ASN A 480 -11.82 6.63 16.86
CA ASN A 480 -10.82 5.73 16.28
C ASN A 480 -11.45 4.65 15.38
N ILE A 481 -12.60 4.10 15.79
CA ILE A 481 -13.35 3.13 14.97
C ILE A 481 -13.99 3.80 13.76
N LEU A 482 -14.50 5.03 13.89
CA LEU A 482 -14.98 5.82 12.76
C LEU A 482 -13.88 6.00 11.71
N TYR A 483 -12.68 6.43 12.11
CA TYR A 483 -11.57 6.63 11.18
C TYR A 483 -11.16 5.32 10.50
N GLN A 484 -11.23 4.19 11.19
CA GLN A 484 -11.07 2.87 10.55
C GLN A 484 -12.15 2.63 9.49
N ALA A 485 -13.43 2.89 9.79
CA ALA A 485 -14.54 2.69 8.86
C ALA A 485 -14.49 3.62 7.62
N GLU A 486 -13.77 4.73 7.71
CA GLU A 486 -13.51 5.67 6.60
C GLU A 486 -12.40 5.21 5.65
N GLY A 487 -11.66 4.14 5.98
CA GLY A 487 -10.56 3.63 5.16
C GLY A 487 -11.00 3.23 3.75
N SER A 488 -10.16 3.52 2.75
CA SER A 488 -10.50 3.32 1.33
C SER A 488 -10.76 1.85 0.98
N ASP A 489 -10.13 0.92 1.70
CA ASP A 489 -10.18 -0.52 1.43
C ASP A 489 -11.60 -1.08 1.47
N TRP A 490 -12.45 -0.58 2.36
CA TRP A 490 -13.84 -1.03 2.48
C TRP A 490 -14.67 -0.75 1.23
N PHE A 491 -14.29 0.28 0.48
CA PHE A 491 -14.96 0.70 -0.75
C PHE A 491 -14.33 0.07 -1.99
N TRP A 492 -13.02 -0.21 -1.96
CA TRP A 492 -12.26 -0.78 -3.06
C TRP A 492 -12.82 -2.13 -3.55
N TRP A 493 -13.20 -3.01 -2.62
CA TRP A 493 -13.69 -4.36 -2.91
C TRP A 493 -15.17 -4.43 -3.30
N LEU A 494 -15.91 -3.32 -3.19
CA LEU A 494 -17.34 -3.27 -3.50
C LEU A 494 -17.56 -2.99 -4.98
N GLY A 495 -18.61 -3.60 -5.55
CA GLY A 495 -18.87 -3.56 -7.00
C GLY A 495 -18.05 -4.57 -7.82
N PRO A 496 -18.03 -4.43 -9.15
CA PRO A 496 -17.45 -5.41 -10.07
C PRO A 496 -15.99 -5.13 -10.46
N ASP A 497 -15.47 -3.92 -10.21
CA ASP A 497 -14.19 -3.47 -10.77
C ASP A 497 -12.98 -4.22 -10.17
N ASN A 498 -13.07 -4.61 -8.90
CA ASN A 498 -12.02 -5.33 -8.16
C ASN A 498 -12.57 -6.65 -7.59
N PRO A 499 -12.71 -7.70 -8.41
CA PRO A 499 -13.26 -8.97 -7.95
C PRO A 499 -12.34 -9.62 -6.91
N SER A 500 -12.89 -10.00 -5.77
CA SER A 500 -12.18 -10.76 -4.74
C SER A 500 -13.06 -11.84 -4.15
N VAL A 501 -12.50 -13.03 -3.94
CA VAL A 501 -13.16 -14.11 -3.20
C VAL A 501 -13.39 -13.76 -1.73
N GLN A 502 -12.72 -12.71 -1.23
CA GLN A 502 -12.84 -12.20 0.14
C GLN A 502 -13.75 -10.96 0.24
N LYS A 503 -14.43 -10.54 -0.84
CA LYS A 503 -15.32 -9.36 -0.85
C LYS A 503 -16.33 -9.34 0.30
N GLU A 504 -16.97 -10.48 0.57
CA GLU A 504 -17.94 -10.60 1.68
C GLU A 504 -17.29 -10.46 3.06
N GLU A 505 -16.01 -10.82 3.21
CA GLU A 505 -15.29 -10.65 4.46
C GLU A 505 -15.00 -9.16 4.73
N PHE A 506 -14.56 -8.42 3.70
CA PHE A 506 -14.41 -6.96 3.79
C PHE A 506 -15.74 -6.26 4.09
N ARG A 507 -16.84 -6.66 3.44
CA ARG A 507 -18.17 -6.11 3.71
C ARG A 507 -18.61 -6.36 5.17
N LYS A 508 -18.37 -7.56 5.70
CA LYS A 508 -18.69 -7.90 7.10
C LYS A 508 -17.86 -7.08 8.10
N GLN A 509 -16.57 -6.89 7.84
CA GLN A 509 -15.70 -6.08 8.69
C GLN A 509 -16.11 -4.61 8.67
N PHE A 510 -16.42 -4.04 7.50
CA PHE A 510 -16.97 -2.69 7.42
C PHE A 510 -18.25 -2.53 8.25
N LEU A 511 -19.21 -3.45 8.08
CA LEU A 511 -20.45 -3.43 8.87
C LEU A 511 -20.23 -3.67 10.37
N SER A 512 -19.20 -4.43 10.77
CA SER A 512 -18.91 -4.64 12.19
C SER A 512 -18.35 -3.38 12.85
N LEU A 513 -17.52 -2.60 12.15
CA LEU A 513 -17.06 -1.29 12.60
C LEU A 513 -18.24 -0.34 12.83
N LEU A 514 -19.14 -0.24 11.85
CA LEU A 514 -20.34 0.59 11.94
C LEU A 514 -21.26 0.19 13.10
N LYS A 515 -21.51 -1.12 13.28
CA LYS A 515 -22.32 -1.63 14.39
C LYS A 515 -21.65 -1.36 15.74
N LYS A 516 -20.34 -1.52 15.83
CA LYS A 516 -19.58 -1.23 17.05
C LYS A 516 -19.67 0.24 17.45
N ILE A 517 -19.63 1.17 16.49
CA ILE A 517 -19.87 2.60 16.75
C ILE A 517 -21.27 2.78 17.35
N CYS A 518 -22.31 2.19 16.74
CA CYS A 518 -23.68 2.26 17.25
C CYS A 518 -23.81 1.71 18.68
N ASP A 519 -23.25 0.53 18.95
CA ASP A 519 -23.23 -0.07 20.30
C ASP A 519 -22.54 0.85 21.32
N LEU A 520 -21.41 1.43 20.93
CA LEU A 520 -20.66 2.38 21.75
C LEU A 520 -21.35 3.74 21.90
N ILE A 521 -22.34 4.12 21.10
CA ILE A 521 -23.16 5.32 21.37
C ILE A 521 -24.53 4.99 21.96
N GLY A 522 -24.80 3.71 22.25
CA GLY A 522 -26.07 3.26 22.83
C GLY A 522 -27.24 3.26 21.85
N GLU A 523 -26.98 3.25 20.55
CA GLU A 523 -27.99 3.28 19.50
C GLU A 523 -28.01 1.97 18.71
N LYS A 524 -29.16 1.68 18.07
CA LYS A 524 -29.26 0.55 17.15
C LYS A 524 -28.72 0.96 15.77
N TYR A 525 -28.00 0.05 15.10
CA TYR A 525 -27.55 0.27 13.73
C TYR A 525 -28.73 0.66 12.80
N PRO A 526 -28.69 1.84 12.15
CA PRO A 526 -29.81 2.38 11.36
C PRO A 526 -29.88 1.84 9.93
N GLY A 527 -28.82 1.14 9.49
CA GLY A 527 -28.66 0.65 8.13
C GLY A 527 -29.37 -0.68 7.86
N GLU A 528 -29.64 -0.95 6.59
CA GLU A 528 -30.11 -2.26 6.13
C GLU A 528 -28.91 -3.19 5.98
N GLY A 529 -28.96 -4.37 6.63
CA GLY A 529 -27.88 -5.37 6.63
C GLY A 529 -27.68 -6.07 5.29
#